data_AF-A0A4R6KAV7-F1
#
_entry.id   AF-A0A4R6KAV7-F1
#
_cell.length_a   1.000
_cell.length_b   1.000
_cell.length_c   1.000
_cell.angle_alpha   90.00
_cell.angle_beta   90.00
_cell.angle_gamma   90.00
#
_symmetry.space_group_name_H-M   'P 1'
#
loop_
_entity.id
_entity.type
_entity.pdbx_description
1 polymer ?
#
loop_
_entity_poly.entity_id
_entity_poly.type
_entity_poly.pdbx_seq_one_letter_code
_entity_poly.pdbx_strand_id
1 'polypeptide(L)'
;MNADEQRRQEFLDALARMDAWMDSEGIAYRVIGSLAVTAYVDEGRSLDFDRVGAADPTQRMPDVDLLVPRDRLALVKSYAASARNAELPIKLDTVAAEVYIDFRPGNEKSYLTHRKLMFPVPSTLFRPRAARLLGRQIKTIDPRTLLHTFGTIGGVVRPKDVPKMIRLAEAIGSGRAVSRHSEQDCEVFDRFMVARKRQSPMFIAAKTSWEGVLDVLPPKAAGTLKQRLSPTAQRVMDR
;
A
#
# COMPACT_ATOMS: atom_id res chain seq x y z
N MET A 1 25.93 16.52 5.84
CA MET A 1 24.62 15.86 5.71
C MET A 1 23.82 16.15 6.96
N ASN A 2 22.63 16.74 6.86
CA ASN A 2 21.78 16.95 8.03
C ASN A 2 21.04 15.64 8.39
N ALA A 3 20.42 15.56 9.57
CA ALA A 3 19.79 14.33 10.05
C ALA A 3 18.63 13.82 9.17
N ASP A 4 17.90 14.71 8.49
CA ASP A 4 16.83 14.33 7.54
C ASP A 4 17.40 13.71 6.27
N GLU A 5 18.44 14.33 5.72
CA GLU A 5 19.15 13.86 4.52
C GLU A 5 19.81 12.50 4.77
N GLN A 6 20.34 12.29 5.97
CA GLN A 6 20.88 11.00 6.40
C GLN A 6 19.78 9.92 6.42
N ARG A 7 18.65 10.16 7.10
CA ARG A 7 17.55 9.18 7.15
C ARG A 7 16.96 8.88 5.78
N ARG A 8 16.89 9.89 4.92
CA ARG A 8 16.47 9.73 3.53
C ARG A 8 17.40 8.80 2.77
N GLN A 9 18.71 9.01 2.91
CA GLN A 9 19.70 8.15 2.27
C GLN A 9 19.62 6.72 2.81
N GLU A 10 19.52 6.55 4.13
CA GLU A 10 19.35 5.26 4.80
C GLU A 10 18.10 4.51 4.29
N PHE A 11 16.98 5.21 4.12
CA PHE A 11 15.76 4.67 3.53
C PHE A 11 15.97 4.16 2.11
N LEU A 12 16.61 4.98 1.27
CA LEU A 12 16.86 4.66 -0.12
C LEU A 12 17.82 3.47 -0.27
N ASP A 13 18.78 3.33 0.63
CA ASP A 13 19.68 2.19 0.65
C ASP A 13 18.98 0.92 1.13
N ALA A 14 18.07 1.03 2.10
CA ALA A 14 17.23 -0.10 2.50
C ALA A 14 16.26 -0.54 1.39
N LEU A 15 15.67 0.41 0.65
CA LEU A 15 14.86 0.12 -0.54
C LEU A 15 15.67 -0.59 -1.63
N ALA A 16 16.92 -0.15 -1.86
CA ALA A 16 17.79 -0.78 -2.85
C ALA A 16 18.18 -2.22 -2.45
N ARG A 17 18.46 -2.46 -1.16
CA ARG A 17 18.70 -3.81 -0.64
C ARG A 17 17.47 -4.71 -0.81
N MET A 18 16.27 -4.19 -0.53
CA MET A 18 15.01 -4.91 -0.76
C MET A 18 14.82 -5.25 -2.25
N ASP A 19 15.01 -4.30 -3.16
CA ASP A 19 14.89 -4.52 -4.60
C ASP A 19 15.87 -5.60 -5.09
N ALA A 20 17.13 -5.49 -4.71
CA ALA A 20 18.17 -6.47 -5.06
C ALA A 20 17.85 -7.87 -4.52
N TRP A 21 17.36 -7.96 -3.27
CA TRP A 21 16.95 -9.23 -2.67
C TRP A 21 15.76 -9.84 -3.42
N MET A 22 14.71 -9.06 -3.69
CA MET A 22 13.54 -9.53 -4.44
C MET A 22 13.92 -10.04 -5.82
N ASP A 23 14.83 -9.36 -6.52
CA ASP A 23 15.33 -9.78 -7.83
C ASP A 23 16.15 -11.07 -7.73
N SER A 24 17.03 -11.19 -6.72
CA SER A 24 17.83 -12.40 -6.51
C SER A 24 16.98 -13.65 -6.22
N GLU A 25 15.83 -13.46 -5.56
CA GLU A 25 14.87 -14.52 -5.26
C GLU A 25 13.82 -14.74 -6.38
N GLY A 26 13.91 -13.96 -7.47
CA GLY A 26 12.95 -14.04 -8.58
C GLY A 26 11.51 -13.66 -8.20
N ILE A 27 11.33 -12.79 -7.18
CA ILE A 27 10.02 -12.39 -6.67
C ILE A 27 9.52 -11.21 -7.49
N ALA A 28 8.49 -11.45 -8.31
CA ALA A 28 7.81 -10.40 -9.05
C ALA A 28 6.97 -9.52 -8.08
N TYR A 29 7.55 -8.44 -7.56
CA TYR A 29 6.90 -7.56 -6.57
C TYR A 29 6.53 -6.17 -7.15
N ARG A 30 5.61 -5.46 -6.47
CA ARG A 30 5.30 -4.04 -6.74
C ARG A 30 5.23 -3.25 -5.45
N VAL A 31 5.82 -2.07 -5.44
CA VAL A 31 5.55 -1.03 -4.45
C VAL A 31 4.20 -0.40 -4.78
N ILE A 32 3.31 -0.33 -3.80
CA ILE A 32 1.99 0.29 -3.92
C ILE A 32 1.78 1.30 -2.77
N GLY A 33 0.54 1.74 -2.58
CA GLY A 33 0.17 2.60 -1.46
C GLY A 33 0.83 3.97 -1.51
N SER A 34 1.08 4.55 -0.33
CA SER A 34 1.44 5.97 -0.23
C SER A 34 2.79 6.30 -0.87
N LEU A 35 3.76 5.40 -0.79
CA LEU A 35 5.09 5.57 -1.37
C LEU A 35 5.05 5.65 -2.91
N ALA A 36 4.24 4.77 -3.51
CA ALA A 36 4.03 4.78 -4.96
C ALA A 36 3.29 6.04 -5.43
N VAL A 37 2.32 6.53 -4.64
CA VAL A 37 1.61 7.78 -4.98
C VAL A 37 2.56 8.96 -5.01
N THR A 38 3.39 9.14 -3.99
CA THR A 38 4.31 10.29 -3.94
C THR A 38 5.34 10.23 -5.07
N ALA A 39 5.80 9.04 -5.46
CA ALA A 39 6.65 8.88 -6.63
C ALA A 39 6.02 9.45 -7.92
N TYR A 40 4.71 9.24 -8.15
CA TYR A 40 4.01 9.80 -9.30
C TYR A 40 3.66 11.28 -9.17
N VAL A 41 3.36 11.75 -7.96
CA VAL A 41 2.82 13.09 -7.74
C VAL A 41 3.92 14.15 -7.66
N ASP A 42 4.99 13.87 -6.92
CA ASP A 42 6.05 14.84 -6.62
C ASP A 42 7.45 14.23 -6.47
N GLU A 43 7.65 13.03 -7.01
CA GLU A 43 8.90 12.26 -6.94
C GLU A 43 9.36 11.98 -5.49
N GLY A 44 8.41 11.86 -4.56
CA GLY A 44 8.70 11.54 -3.16
C GLY A 44 9.06 12.74 -2.28
N ARG A 45 9.00 13.98 -2.80
CA ARG A 45 9.36 15.19 -2.03
C ARG A 45 8.48 15.45 -0.82
N SER A 46 7.23 14.96 -0.83
CA SER A 46 6.32 15.07 0.32
C SER A 46 6.40 13.92 1.32
N LEU A 47 7.37 13.01 1.17
CA LEU A 47 7.58 11.95 2.17
C LEU A 47 8.10 12.54 3.48
N ASP A 48 7.48 12.09 4.56
CA ASP A 48 7.86 12.45 5.93
C ASP A 48 8.81 11.39 6.49
N PHE A 49 10.06 11.82 6.74
CA PHE A 49 11.15 11.04 7.34
C PHE A 49 11.41 11.41 8.81
N ASP A 50 10.52 12.21 9.40
CA ASP A 50 10.57 12.59 10.80
C ASP A 50 9.17 12.68 11.38
N ARG A 51 8.42 11.56 11.34
CA ARG A 51 7.07 11.48 11.93
C ARG A 51 7.13 11.68 13.44
N VAL A 52 7.06 12.93 13.88
CA VAL A 52 7.13 13.36 15.28
C VAL A 52 5.99 12.68 16.06
N GLY A 53 6.33 11.87 17.06
CA GLY A 53 5.37 11.13 17.89
C GLY A 53 5.09 9.68 17.47
N ALA A 54 5.85 9.14 16.50
CA ALA A 54 5.90 7.70 16.23
C ALA A 54 6.19 6.90 17.52
N ALA A 55 5.39 5.85 17.77
CA ALA A 55 5.51 5.02 18.96
C ALA A 55 6.68 4.01 18.88
N ASP A 56 7.17 3.75 17.67
CA ASP A 56 8.25 2.81 17.35
C ASP A 56 9.24 3.52 16.38
N PRO A 57 10.57 3.39 16.56
CA PRO A 57 11.56 3.97 15.65
C PRO A 57 11.34 3.65 14.16
N THR A 58 10.84 2.44 13.85
CA THR A 58 10.50 2.01 12.49
C THR A 58 9.36 2.80 11.86
N GLN A 59 8.51 3.44 12.68
CA GLN A 59 7.40 4.29 12.23
C GLN A 59 7.83 5.73 11.95
N ARG A 60 9.10 6.09 12.21
CA ARG A 60 9.65 7.40 11.83
C ARG A 60 9.92 7.49 10.33
N MET A 61 10.10 6.35 9.68
CA MET A 61 10.30 6.24 8.24
C MET A 61 8.98 5.93 7.51
N PRO A 62 8.88 6.22 6.21
CA PRO A 62 7.75 5.78 5.40
C PRO A 62 7.61 4.25 5.36
N ASP A 63 6.39 3.76 5.48
CA ASP A 63 6.05 2.35 5.25
C ASP A 63 6.16 2.02 3.75
N VAL A 64 6.56 0.80 3.43
CA VAL A 64 6.63 0.27 2.06
C VAL A 64 5.54 -0.78 1.91
N ASP A 65 4.43 -0.41 1.27
CA ASP A 65 3.34 -1.34 0.96
C ASP A 65 3.73 -2.18 -0.28
N LEU A 66 3.70 -3.50 -0.13
CA LEU A 66 4.15 -4.46 -1.14
C LEU A 66 2.99 -5.32 -1.65
N LEU A 67 2.94 -5.45 -2.98
CA LEU A 67 2.17 -6.48 -3.66
C LEU A 67 3.14 -7.57 -4.15
N VAL A 68 2.94 -8.80 -3.70
CA VAL A 68 3.76 -9.97 -4.03
C VAL A 68 2.88 -11.19 -4.32
N PRO A 69 3.38 -12.19 -5.06
CA PRO A 69 2.67 -13.44 -5.29
C PRO A 69 2.41 -14.19 -3.97
N ARG A 70 1.23 -14.81 -3.87
CA ARG A 70 0.78 -15.45 -2.62
C ARG A 70 1.64 -16.63 -2.18
N ASP A 71 2.21 -17.36 -3.13
CA ASP A 71 3.19 -18.44 -2.92
C ASP A 71 4.55 -17.93 -2.40
N ARG A 72 4.86 -16.65 -2.56
CA ARG A 72 6.08 -16.01 -2.05
C ARG A 72 5.88 -15.25 -0.73
N LEU A 73 4.65 -15.10 -0.25
CA LEU A 73 4.35 -14.32 0.96
C LEU A 73 5.14 -14.77 2.19
N ALA A 74 5.26 -16.07 2.44
CA ALA A 74 5.98 -16.57 3.62
C ALA A 74 7.46 -16.14 3.62
N LEU A 75 8.12 -16.25 2.47
CA LEU A 75 9.50 -15.84 2.27
C LEU A 75 9.68 -14.32 2.47
N VAL A 76 8.80 -13.52 1.84
CA VAL A 76 8.81 -12.05 1.97
C VAL A 76 8.56 -11.62 3.41
N LYS A 77 7.66 -12.27 4.15
CA LYS A 77 7.40 -11.97 5.57
C LYS A 77 8.60 -12.30 6.46
N SER A 78 9.33 -13.37 6.16
CA SER A 78 10.58 -13.69 6.85
C SER A 78 11.63 -12.60 6.63
N TYR A 79 11.83 -12.17 5.38
CA TYR A 79 12.71 -11.04 5.08
C TYR A 79 12.26 -9.74 5.76
N ALA A 80 10.96 -9.41 5.71
CA ALA A 80 10.40 -8.22 6.35
C ALA A 80 10.63 -8.19 7.86
N ALA A 81 10.49 -9.34 8.53
CA ALA A 81 10.78 -9.47 9.95
C ALA A 81 12.28 -9.24 10.25
N SER A 82 13.17 -9.80 9.42
CA SER A 82 14.62 -9.57 9.56
C SER A 82 15.00 -8.10 9.30
N ALA A 83 14.46 -7.49 8.25
CA ALA A 83 14.72 -6.11 7.88
C ALA A 83 14.23 -5.12 8.95
N ARG A 84 13.12 -5.44 9.63
CA ARG A 84 12.60 -4.64 10.75
C ARG A 84 13.52 -4.63 11.97
N ASN A 85 14.35 -5.66 12.14
CA ASN A 85 15.27 -5.79 13.27
C ASN A 85 16.72 -5.41 12.92
N ALA A 86 16.97 -4.92 11.71
CA ALA A 86 18.29 -4.44 11.28
C ALA A 86 18.62 -3.03 11.82
N GLU A 87 19.88 -2.61 11.69
CA GLU A 87 20.35 -1.27 12.11
C GLU A 87 19.54 -0.11 11.50
N LEU A 88 18.97 -0.31 10.31
CA LEU A 88 18.12 0.67 9.62
C LEU A 88 16.78 0.02 9.24
N PRO A 89 15.79 0.05 10.14
CA PRO A 89 14.59 -0.73 9.96
C PRO A 89 13.58 -0.02 9.05
N ILE A 90 13.33 -0.59 7.87
CA ILE A 90 12.18 -0.25 7.04
C ILE A 90 11.00 -1.17 7.36
N LYS A 91 9.79 -0.60 7.41
CA LYS A 91 8.57 -1.38 7.56
C LYS A 91 8.06 -1.80 6.19
N LEU A 92 8.12 -3.11 5.91
CA LEU A 92 7.51 -3.71 4.73
C LEU A 92 6.13 -4.25 5.10
N ASP A 93 5.09 -3.80 4.42
CA ASP A 93 3.70 -4.20 4.67
C ASP A 93 3.17 -5.04 3.50
N THR A 94 2.79 -6.29 3.77
CA THR A 94 2.29 -7.26 2.78
C THR A 94 0.77 -7.45 2.83
N VAL A 95 0.04 -6.66 3.62
CA VAL A 95 -1.41 -6.82 3.85
C VAL A 95 -2.22 -6.84 2.55
N ALA A 96 -1.81 -6.07 1.54
CA ALA A 96 -2.47 -6.06 0.24
C ALA A 96 -2.48 -7.45 -0.41
N ALA A 97 -1.31 -8.11 -0.46
CA ALA A 97 -1.15 -9.44 -1.03
C ALA A 97 -1.74 -10.55 -0.14
N GLU A 98 -1.71 -10.36 1.18
CA GLU A 98 -2.27 -11.31 2.13
C GLU A 98 -3.80 -11.38 2.02
N VAL A 99 -4.46 -10.22 1.97
CA VAL A 99 -5.91 -10.14 2.22
C VAL A 99 -6.71 -9.74 0.99
N TYR A 100 -6.21 -8.81 0.19
CA TYR A 100 -7.03 -8.05 -0.75
C TYR A 100 -6.78 -8.37 -2.22
N ILE A 101 -5.57 -8.81 -2.56
CA ILE A 101 -5.16 -9.04 -3.95
C ILE A 101 -4.37 -10.35 -4.01
N ASP A 102 -4.94 -11.36 -4.64
CA ASP A 102 -4.22 -12.56 -5.05
C ASP A 102 -3.50 -12.26 -6.37
N PHE A 103 -2.26 -11.82 -6.24
CA PHE A 103 -1.42 -11.41 -7.35
C PHE A 103 -0.76 -12.60 -8.04
N ARG A 104 -1.02 -12.75 -9.34
CA ARG A 104 -0.54 -13.89 -10.15
C ARG A 104 0.15 -13.39 -11.44
N PRO A 105 1.38 -12.88 -11.35
CA PRO A 105 2.06 -12.20 -12.46
C PRO A 105 2.31 -13.07 -13.71
N GLY A 106 2.36 -14.40 -13.55
CA GLY A 106 2.52 -15.36 -14.65
C GLY A 106 1.21 -15.83 -15.30
N ASN A 107 0.06 -15.44 -14.74
CA ASN A 107 -1.26 -15.86 -15.24
C ASN A 107 -1.97 -14.70 -15.92
N GLU A 108 -2.95 -15.01 -16.78
CA GLU A 108 -3.81 -14.01 -17.44
C GLU A 108 -4.55 -13.14 -16.41
N LYS A 109 -4.99 -13.76 -15.30
CA LYS A 109 -5.81 -13.13 -14.27
C LYS A 109 -5.15 -13.23 -12.90
N SER A 110 -5.22 -12.11 -12.20
CA SER A 110 -5.08 -12.00 -10.75
C SER A 110 -6.48 -11.84 -10.16
N TYR A 111 -6.61 -11.77 -8.82
CA TYR A 111 -7.93 -11.66 -8.20
C TYR A 111 -7.98 -10.61 -7.11
N LEU A 112 -9.06 -9.84 -7.07
CA LEU A 112 -9.42 -9.03 -5.91
C LEU A 112 -10.19 -9.92 -4.94
N THR A 113 -9.81 -9.93 -3.66
CA THR A 113 -10.35 -10.86 -2.67
C THR A 113 -10.87 -10.15 -1.43
N HIS A 114 -12.01 -10.62 -0.92
CA HIS A 114 -12.48 -10.29 0.42
C HIS A 114 -13.43 -11.38 0.92
N ARG A 115 -13.06 -12.08 2.00
CA ARG A 115 -13.82 -13.23 2.51
C ARG A 115 -14.09 -14.23 1.37
N LYS A 116 -15.36 -14.48 1.03
CA LYS A 116 -15.78 -15.38 -0.06
C LYS A 116 -15.87 -14.69 -1.43
N LEU A 117 -15.73 -13.35 -1.50
CA LEU A 117 -15.70 -12.64 -2.77
C LEU A 117 -14.35 -12.77 -3.44
N MET A 118 -14.39 -13.12 -4.71
CA MET A 118 -13.24 -13.19 -5.60
C MET A 118 -13.64 -12.63 -6.96
N PHE A 119 -13.00 -11.53 -7.37
CA PHE A 119 -13.25 -10.91 -8.67
C PHE A 119 -12.02 -11.07 -9.55
N PRO A 120 -12.14 -11.69 -10.73
CA PRO A 120 -11.02 -11.81 -11.66
C PRO A 120 -10.67 -10.42 -12.21
N VAL A 121 -9.39 -10.09 -12.20
CA VAL A 121 -8.84 -8.84 -12.73
C VAL A 121 -7.67 -9.19 -13.68
N PRO A 122 -7.56 -8.54 -14.85
CA PRO A 122 -6.42 -8.79 -15.74
C PRO A 122 -5.10 -8.56 -15.00
N SER A 123 -4.19 -9.55 -15.02
CA SER A 123 -2.87 -9.40 -14.40
C SER A 123 -2.05 -8.27 -15.03
N THR A 124 -2.42 -7.85 -16.25
CA THR A 124 -1.83 -6.73 -16.96
C THR A 124 -1.95 -5.40 -16.20
N LEU A 125 -3.00 -5.22 -15.37
CA LEU A 125 -3.15 -4.04 -14.51
C LEU A 125 -2.05 -3.94 -13.44
N PHE A 126 -1.43 -5.07 -13.07
CA PHE A 126 -0.34 -5.14 -12.11
C PHE A 126 1.04 -5.29 -12.76
N ARG A 127 1.17 -5.00 -14.06
CA ARG A 127 2.47 -4.99 -14.74
C ARG A 127 3.40 -3.97 -14.09
N PRO A 128 4.72 -4.25 -14.04
CA PRO A 128 5.66 -3.34 -13.43
C PRO A 128 5.75 -2.05 -14.25
N ARG A 129 5.79 -0.93 -13.55
CA ARG A 129 6.07 0.41 -14.07
C ARG A 129 7.19 1.00 -13.22
N ALA A 130 8.16 1.63 -13.89
CA ALA A 130 9.17 2.40 -13.21
C ALA A 130 8.61 3.78 -12.86
N ALA A 131 8.75 4.20 -11.61
CA ALA A 131 8.50 5.57 -11.16
C ALA A 131 9.74 6.12 -10.45
N ARG A 132 9.94 7.44 -10.47
CA ARG A 132 11.05 8.09 -9.77
C ARG A 132 10.64 8.43 -8.35
N LEU A 133 11.44 8.01 -7.39
CA LEU A 133 11.32 8.32 -5.98
C LEU A 133 12.67 8.85 -5.48
N LEU A 134 12.72 10.15 -5.18
CA LEU A 134 13.90 10.83 -4.66
C LEU A 134 15.15 10.55 -5.50
N GLY A 135 14.99 10.64 -6.83
CA GLY A 135 16.05 10.37 -7.80
C GLY A 135 16.30 8.90 -8.15
N ARG A 136 15.78 7.93 -7.37
CA ARG A 136 15.89 6.49 -7.65
C ARG A 136 14.68 5.94 -8.38
N GLN A 137 14.83 4.84 -9.11
CA GLN A 137 13.70 4.15 -9.72
C GLN A 137 13.11 3.13 -8.74
N ILE A 138 11.78 3.03 -8.70
CA ILE A 138 11.05 1.97 -7.97
C ILE A 138 10.14 1.20 -8.94
N LYS A 139 9.95 -0.10 -8.67
CA LYS A 139 8.98 -0.95 -9.38
C LYS A 139 7.60 -0.80 -8.75
N THR A 140 6.69 -0.11 -9.43
CA THR A 140 5.30 0.09 -9.00
C THR A 140 4.31 -0.39 -10.07
N ILE A 141 3.03 -0.07 -9.94
CA ILE A 141 1.97 -0.32 -10.93
C ILE A 141 1.54 0.98 -11.62
N ASP A 142 0.72 0.87 -12.65
CA ASP A 142 0.19 2.05 -13.36
C ASP A 142 -0.58 2.98 -12.42
N PRO A 143 -0.44 4.32 -12.53
CA PRO A 143 -0.99 5.24 -11.54
C PRO A 143 -2.51 5.19 -11.46
N ARG A 144 -3.21 4.88 -12.57
CA ARG A 144 -4.67 4.72 -12.53
C ARG A 144 -5.08 3.46 -11.79
N THR A 145 -4.42 2.33 -12.04
CA THR A 145 -4.64 1.11 -11.24
C THR A 145 -4.31 1.35 -9.76
N LEU A 146 -3.22 2.07 -9.47
CA LEU A 146 -2.83 2.45 -8.11
C LEU A 146 -3.93 3.23 -7.39
N LEU A 147 -4.57 4.21 -8.05
CA LEU A 147 -5.68 4.96 -7.49
C LEU A 147 -6.83 4.05 -7.03
N HIS A 148 -7.19 3.06 -7.86
CA HIS A 148 -8.25 2.09 -7.58
C HIS A 148 -7.90 1.10 -6.45
N THR A 149 -6.62 0.92 -6.12
CA THR A 149 -6.24 0.09 -4.96
C THR A 149 -6.67 0.69 -3.62
N PHE A 150 -6.86 2.00 -3.49
CA PHE A 150 -7.25 2.65 -2.23
C PHE A 150 -8.67 2.30 -1.77
N GLY A 151 -9.60 2.09 -2.70
CA GLY A 151 -10.92 1.56 -2.34
C GLY A 151 -10.84 0.10 -1.93
N THR A 152 -10.01 -0.67 -2.62
CA THR A 152 -9.89 -2.12 -2.49
C THR A 152 -9.20 -2.54 -1.18
N ILE A 153 -8.03 -1.97 -0.92
CA ILE A 153 -7.18 -2.27 0.23
C ILE A 153 -7.72 -1.55 1.45
N GLY A 154 -7.93 -2.28 2.54
CA GLY A 154 -8.60 -1.74 3.73
C GLY A 154 -10.13 -1.70 3.57
N GLY A 155 -10.68 -1.64 2.37
CA GLY A 155 -12.11 -1.87 2.11
C GLY A 155 -13.08 -0.75 2.39
N VAL A 156 -12.57 0.38 2.84
CA VAL A 156 -13.24 1.67 2.80
C VAL A 156 -12.17 2.69 2.43
N VAL A 157 -12.56 3.74 1.70
CA VAL A 157 -11.68 4.88 1.49
C VAL A 157 -11.51 5.56 2.85
N ARG A 158 -10.28 5.59 3.36
CA ARG A 158 -9.96 6.21 4.66
C ARG A 158 -9.81 7.72 4.47
N PRO A 159 -10.33 8.57 5.37
CA PRO A 159 -10.21 10.03 5.25
C PRO A 159 -8.78 10.51 4.98
N LYS A 160 -7.81 9.96 5.73
CA LYS A 160 -6.37 10.26 5.57
C LYS A 160 -5.78 9.97 4.18
N ASP A 161 -6.43 9.13 3.38
CA ASP A 161 -5.96 8.75 2.04
C ASP A 161 -6.58 9.62 0.94
N VAL A 162 -7.71 10.28 1.22
CA VAL A 162 -8.44 11.12 0.24
C VAL A 162 -7.54 12.20 -0.38
N PRO A 163 -6.74 12.98 0.38
CA PRO A 163 -5.86 13.97 -0.23
C PRO A 163 -4.83 13.37 -1.19
N LYS A 164 -4.35 12.15 -0.91
CA LYS A 164 -3.40 11.45 -1.79
C LYS A 164 -4.07 10.97 -3.07
N MET A 165 -5.30 10.46 -2.95
CA MET A 165 -6.10 10.05 -4.11
C MET A 165 -6.39 11.23 -5.03
N ILE A 166 -6.78 12.38 -4.47
CA ILE A 166 -7.02 13.62 -5.23
C ILE A 166 -5.74 14.04 -5.97
N ARG A 167 -4.61 14.15 -5.27
CA ARG A 167 -3.33 14.54 -5.89
C ARG A 167 -2.88 13.56 -6.99
N LEU A 168 -3.12 12.27 -6.82
CA LEU A 168 -2.82 11.28 -7.84
C LEU A 168 -3.74 11.43 -9.06
N ALA A 169 -5.04 11.64 -8.85
CA ALA A 169 -6.00 11.89 -9.92
C ALA A 169 -5.65 13.17 -10.71
N GLU A 170 -5.26 14.25 -10.02
CA GLU A 170 -4.76 15.49 -10.64
C GLU A 170 -3.46 15.25 -11.43
N ALA A 171 -2.54 14.46 -10.90
CA ALA A 171 -1.30 14.11 -11.60
C ALA A 171 -1.58 13.31 -12.88
N ILE A 172 -2.58 12.41 -12.85
CA ILE A 172 -3.03 11.67 -14.04
C ILE A 172 -3.68 12.63 -15.04
N GLY A 173 -4.63 13.47 -14.59
CA GLY A 173 -5.38 14.39 -15.45
C GLY A 173 -4.52 15.48 -16.09
N SER A 174 -3.46 15.91 -15.41
CA SER A 174 -2.48 16.87 -15.95
C SER A 174 -1.41 16.22 -16.85
N GLY A 175 -1.41 14.89 -17.01
CA GLY A 175 -0.41 14.16 -17.79
C GLY A 175 0.95 13.98 -17.09
N ARG A 176 1.12 14.49 -15.86
CA ARG A 176 2.35 14.28 -15.07
C ARG A 176 2.56 12.79 -14.75
N ALA A 177 1.49 12.08 -14.40
CA ALA A 177 1.49 10.65 -14.14
C ALA A 177 0.84 9.90 -15.32
N VAL A 178 1.65 9.60 -16.34
CA VAL A 178 1.16 8.96 -17.57
C VAL A 178 0.70 7.53 -17.32
N SER A 179 -0.60 7.30 -17.49
CA SER A 179 -1.24 6.01 -17.36
C SER A 179 -1.49 5.36 -18.72
N ARG A 180 -1.33 4.04 -18.80
CA ARG A 180 -1.67 3.22 -19.97
C ARG A 180 -3.08 2.65 -19.93
N HIS A 181 -3.76 2.78 -18.78
CA HIS A 181 -5.09 2.26 -18.57
C HIS A 181 -6.11 3.39 -18.63
N SER A 182 -7.33 3.05 -19.01
CA SER A 182 -8.51 3.89 -18.94
C SER A 182 -9.27 3.62 -17.63
N GLU A 183 -10.32 4.40 -17.35
CA GLU A 183 -11.24 4.07 -16.24
C GLU A 183 -11.98 2.76 -16.52
N GLN A 184 -12.31 2.49 -17.79
CA GLN A 184 -12.98 1.26 -18.20
C GLN A 184 -12.12 0.02 -17.90
N ASP A 185 -10.81 0.10 -18.10
CA ASP A 185 -9.89 -0.99 -17.74
C ASP A 185 -9.90 -1.29 -16.23
N CYS A 186 -10.24 -0.29 -15.41
CA CYS A 186 -10.25 -0.37 -13.95
C CYS A 186 -11.66 -0.60 -13.35
N GLU A 187 -12.71 -0.68 -14.16
CA GLU A 187 -14.11 -0.82 -13.69
C GLU A 187 -14.31 -2.06 -12.78
N VAL A 188 -13.47 -3.09 -12.93
CA VAL A 188 -13.47 -4.27 -12.06
C VAL A 188 -13.28 -3.93 -10.58
N PHE A 189 -12.48 -2.91 -10.25
CA PHE A 189 -12.29 -2.46 -8.88
C PHE A 189 -13.57 -1.85 -8.30
N ASP A 190 -14.28 -1.03 -9.08
CA ASP A 190 -15.56 -0.45 -8.67
C ASP A 190 -16.63 -1.51 -8.46
N ARG A 191 -16.76 -2.46 -9.41
CA ARG A 191 -17.71 -3.58 -9.28
C ARG A 191 -17.40 -4.44 -8.06
N PHE A 192 -16.12 -4.72 -7.79
CA PHE A 192 -15.70 -5.41 -6.58
C PHE A 192 -16.11 -4.65 -5.32
N MET A 193 -15.93 -3.33 -5.28
CA MET A 193 -16.31 -2.49 -4.14
C MET A 193 -17.83 -2.47 -3.91
N VAL A 194 -18.63 -2.39 -4.97
CA VAL A 194 -20.10 -2.49 -4.88
C VAL A 194 -20.52 -3.86 -4.35
N ALA A 195 -19.96 -4.95 -4.89
CA ALA A 195 -20.26 -6.30 -4.44
C ALA A 195 -19.89 -6.51 -2.96
N ARG A 196 -18.74 -5.99 -2.54
CA ARG A 196 -18.28 -6.03 -1.15
C ARG A 196 -19.22 -5.32 -0.20
N LYS A 197 -19.67 -4.11 -0.55
CA LYS A 197 -20.66 -3.35 0.24
C LYS A 197 -21.97 -4.12 0.41
N ARG A 198 -22.41 -4.82 -0.63
CA ARG A 198 -23.63 -5.66 -0.58
C ARG A 198 -23.45 -6.91 0.28
N GLN A 199 -22.30 -7.59 0.19
CA GLN A 199 -22.06 -8.82 0.96
C GLN A 199 -21.83 -8.55 2.46
N SER A 200 -21.23 -7.41 2.81
CA SER A 200 -20.85 -7.14 4.20
C SER A 200 -21.15 -5.69 4.61
N PRO A 201 -22.41 -5.24 4.55
CA PRO A 201 -22.79 -3.86 4.82
C PRO A 201 -22.45 -3.45 6.27
N MET A 202 -22.68 -4.33 7.24
CA MET A 202 -22.36 -4.05 8.65
C MET A 202 -20.86 -3.92 8.90
N PHE A 203 -20.04 -4.73 8.25
CA PHE A 203 -18.57 -4.60 8.32
C PHE A 203 -18.13 -3.23 7.77
N ILE A 204 -18.68 -2.82 6.62
CA ILE A 204 -18.36 -1.52 6.02
C ILE A 204 -18.80 -0.36 6.92
N ALA A 205 -20.00 -0.43 7.50
CA ALA A 205 -20.49 0.57 8.43
C ALA A 205 -19.59 0.67 9.67
N ALA A 206 -19.32 -0.47 10.34
CA ALA A 206 -18.46 -0.51 11.52
C ALA A 206 -17.04 0.00 11.22
N LYS A 207 -16.47 -0.38 10.07
CA LYS A 207 -15.14 0.09 9.66
C LYS A 207 -15.11 1.59 9.37
N THR A 208 -16.14 2.10 8.68
CA THR A 208 -16.28 3.54 8.43
C THR A 208 -16.37 4.32 9.74
N SER A 209 -17.21 3.86 10.67
CA SER A 209 -17.34 4.48 12.00
C SER A 209 -16.03 4.44 12.79
N TRP A 210 -15.33 3.31 12.78
CA TRP A 210 -14.04 3.16 13.44
C TRP A 210 -12.98 4.11 12.87
N GLU A 211 -12.86 4.21 11.55
CA GLU A 211 -11.93 5.16 10.92
C GLU A 211 -12.33 6.61 11.24
N GLY A 212 -13.62 6.93 11.29
CA GLY A 212 -14.11 8.26 11.71
C GLY A 212 -13.73 8.61 13.16
N VAL A 213 -13.87 7.65 14.09
CA VAL A 213 -13.42 7.83 15.48
C VAL A 213 -11.91 8.06 15.56
N LEU A 214 -11.12 7.33 14.77
CA LEU A 214 -9.68 7.47 14.76
C LEU A 214 -9.21 8.81 14.17
N ASP A 215 -9.98 9.38 13.24
CA ASP A 215 -9.64 10.63 12.56
C ASP A 215 -9.79 11.87 13.45
N VAL A 216 -10.72 11.82 14.41
CA VAL A 216 -10.95 12.92 15.37
C VAL A 216 -10.04 12.88 16.60
N LEU A 217 -9.29 11.78 16.80
CA LEU A 217 -8.41 11.60 17.94
C LEU A 217 -7.01 12.19 17.68
N PRO A 218 -6.33 12.75 18.71
CA PRO A 218 -4.92 13.11 18.60
C PRO A 218 -4.07 11.91 18.14
N PRO A 219 -3.00 12.10 17.33
CA PRO A 219 -2.25 11.00 16.71
C PRO A 219 -1.75 9.94 17.70
N LYS A 220 -1.28 10.34 18.88
CA LYS A 220 -0.84 9.43 19.95
C LYS A 220 -1.99 8.57 20.51
N ALA A 221 -3.17 9.17 20.69
CA ALA A 221 -4.35 8.47 21.18
C ALA A 221 -4.88 7.49 20.12
N ALA A 222 -4.98 7.92 18.86
CA ALA A 222 -5.37 7.07 17.73
C ALA A 222 -4.40 5.88 17.55
N GLY A 223 -3.08 6.13 17.67
CA GLY A 223 -2.05 5.09 17.60
C GLY A 223 -2.17 4.06 18.72
N THR A 224 -2.37 4.52 19.96
CA THR A 224 -2.56 3.65 21.14
C THR A 224 -3.82 2.80 21.00
N LEU A 225 -4.93 3.41 20.57
CA LEU A 225 -6.20 2.73 20.36
C LEU A 225 -6.08 1.65 19.27
N LYS A 226 -5.40 1.96 18.16
CA LYS A 226 -5.09 1.00 17.09
C LYS A 226 -4.25 -0.16 17.62
N GLN A 227 -3.19 0.08 18.39
CA GLN A 227 -2.34 -0.99 18.91
C GLN A 227 -3.10 -1.93 19.86
N ARG A 228 -3.93 -1.38 20.75
CA ARG A 228 -4.67 -2.16 21.75
C ARG A 228 -5.87 -2.91 21.16
N LEU A 229 -6.58 -2.29 20.22
CA LEU A 229 -7.86 -2.82 19.72
C LEU A 229 -7.74 -3.51 18.36
N SER A 230 -6.74 -3.22 17.52
CA SER A 230 -6.62 -3.88 16.20
C SER A 230 -6.50 -5.40 16.30
N PRO A 231 -5.71 -6.02 17.21
CA PRO A 231 -5.64 -7.49 17.26
C PRO A 231 -6.98 -8.16 17.62
N THR A 232 -7.83 -7.47 18.39
CA THR A 232 -9.13 -7.99 18.82
C THR A 232 -10.21 -7.68 17.78
N ALA A 233 -10.22 -6.46 17.25
CA ALA A 233 -11.12 -6.03 16.19
C ALA A 233 -10.87 -6.83 14.89
N GLN A 234 -9.61 -7.06 14.50
CA GLN A 234 -9.24 -7.86 13.34
C GLN A 234 -9.74 -9.31 13.47
N ARG A 235 -9.59 -9.94 14.65
CA ARG A 235 -10.12 -11.29 14.92
C ARG A 235 -11.65 -11.41 14.90
N VAL A 236 -12.36 -10.36 15.33
CA VAL A 236 -13.83 -10.31 15.29
C VAL A 236 -14.34 -9.97 13.88
N MET A 237 -13.62 -9.13 13.15
CA MET A 237 -13.99 -8.67 11.82
C MET A 237 -13.59 -9.63 10.68
N ASP A 238 -12.61 -10.51 10.90
CA ASP A 238 -12.17 -11.54 9.93
C ASP A 238 -12.97 -12.84 10.04
N ARG A 239 -13.89 -12.97 11.01
CA ARG A 239 -14.97 -13.97 11.03
C ARG A 239 -16.15 -13.53 10.15
#